data_AF-A0A9X9M8I7-F1
#
_entry.id   AF-A0A9X9M8I7-F1
#
_cell.length_a   1.000
_cell.length_b   1.000
_cell.length_c   1.000
_cell.angle_alpha   90.00
_cell.angle_beta   90.00
_cell.angle_gamma   90.00
#
_symmetry.space_group_name_H-M   'P 1'
#
loop_
_entity.id
_entity.type
_entity.pdbx_description
1 polymer ?
#
loop_
_entity_poly.entity_id
_entity_poly.type
_entity_poly.pdbx_seq_one_letter_code
_entity_poly.pdbx_strand_id
1 'polypeptide(L)'
;MASITLKPNKSLDLEKVYEQVVTFLPAYACPRFLRIQEMMETTGTFKLQKFQLMEEGFSPLKISDPLYFMDNLKKSYVPLTKELYNQIVLGKVKL
;
A
#
# COMPACT_ATOMS: atom_id res chain seq x y z
N MET A 1 -3.47 -5.18 1.99
CA MET A 1 -3.18 -3.89 1.32
C MET A 1 -4.36 -2.98 1.53
N ALA A 2 -4.15 -1.73 1.94
CA ALA A 2 -5.19 -0.70 2.00
C ALA A 2 -5.06 0.22 0.78
N SER A 3 -6.19 0.78 0.31
CA SER A 3 -6.21 1.82 -0.71
C SER A 3 -6.82 3.10 -0.14
N ILE A 4 -6.21 4.24 -0.43
CA ILE A 4 -6.65 5.57 -0.01
C ILE A 4 -6.90 6.40 -1.26
N THR A 5 -8.10 6.97 -1.36
CA THR A 5 -8.45 7.92 -2.41
C THR A 5 -8.26 9.34 -1.91
N LEU A 6 -7.39 10.12 -2.56
CA LEU A 6 -7.20 11.53 -2.22
C LEU A 6 -8.23 12.40 -2.91
N LYS A 7 -8.70 13.42 -2.20
CA LYS A 7 -9.48 14.50 -2.81
C LYS A 7 -8.54 15.37 -3.64
N PRO A 8 -9.01 15.94 -4.77
CA PRO A 8 -8.19 16.81 -5.61
C PRO A 8 -7.60 17.97 -4.78
N ASN A 9 -6.33 18.31 -5.04
CA ASN A 9 -5.54 19.31 -4.32
C ASN A 9 -5.23 19.03 -2.83
N LYS A 10 -5.24 17.76 -2.39
CA LYS A 10 -4.73 17.40 -1.06
C LYS A 10 -3.51 16.50 -1.13
N SER A 11 -2.46 16.86 -0.39
CA SER A 11 -1.34 16.00 -0.07
C SER A 11 -1.67 15.10 1.12
N LEU A 12 -1.05 13.91 1.17
CA LEU A 12 -1.18 12.98 2.29
C LEU A 12 0.14 12.93 3.07
N ASP A 13 0.07 13.25 4.37
CA ASP A 13 1.20 13.07 5.29
C ASP A 13 1.29 11.61 5.75
N LEU A 14 2.25 10.90 5.18
CA LEU A 14 2.48 9.48 5.42
C LEU A 14 2.86 9.16 6.87
N GLU A 15 3.62 10.04 7.53
CA GLU A 15 3.96 9.92 8.95
C GLU A 15 2.70 10.01 9.82
N LYS A 16 1.84 10.99 9.54
CA LYS A 16 0.60 11.17 10.29
C LYS A 16 -0.37 10.01 10.08
N VAL A 17 -0.43 9.46 8.87
CA VAL A 17 -1.20 8.24 8.58
C VAL A 17 -0.66 7.06 9.37
N TYR A 18 0.66 6.88 9.45
CA TYR A 18 1.27 5.83 10.26
C TYR A 18 0.89 5.96 11.75
N GLU A 19 1.03 7.16 12.32
CA GLU A 19 0.67 7.39 13.72
C GLU A 19 -0.80 7.09 14.00
N GLN A 20 -1.70 7.56 13.13
CA GLN A 20 -3.13 7.27 13.23
C GLN A 20 -3.38 5.76 13.14
N VAL A 21 -2.79 5.08 12.17
CA VAL A 21 -2.97 3.65 11.98
C VAL A 21 -2.51 2.87 13.21
N VAL A 22 -1.31 3.13 13.73
CA VAL A 22 -0.77 2.42 14.90
C VAL A 22 -1.50 2.79 16.19
N THR A 23 -2.08 3.99 16.28
CA THR A 23 -2.85 4.42 17.45
C THR A 23 -4.25 3.80 17.48
N PHE A 24 -4.92 3.72 16.33
CA PHE A 24 -6.32 3.28 16.25
C PHE A 24 -6.48 1.80 15.88
N LEU A 25 -5.46 1.16 15.31
CA LEU A 25 -5.50 -0.24 14.91
C LEU A 25 -4.48 -1.07 15.70
N PRO A 26 -4.84 -2.29 16.13
CA PRO A 26 -3.88 -3.22 16.66
C PRO A 26 -2.89 -3.64 15.56
N ALA A 27 -1.67 -4.05 15.97
CA ALA A 27 -0.56 -4.35 15.04
C ALA A 27 -0.90 -5.34 13.91
N TYR A 28 -1.82 -6.28 14.15
CA TYR A 28 -2.26 -7.24 13.13
C TYR A 28 -3.22 -6.64 12.08
N ALA A 29 -3.90 -5.54 12.43
CA ALA A 29 -4.85 -4.85 11.56
C ALA A 29 -4.20 -3.68 10.81
N CYS A 30 -2.98 -3.29 11.18
CA CYS A 30 -2.23 -2.24 10.49
C CYS A 30 -1.88 -2.69 9.05
N PRO A 31 -2.36 -1.96 8.01
CA PRO A 31 -2.07 -2.32 6.63
C PRO A 31 -0.59 -2.08 6.30
N ARG A 32 0.16 -3.16 6.08
CA ARG A 32 1.59 -3.05 5.72
C ARG A 32 1.88 -2.41 4.36
N PHE A 33 0.89 -2.44 3.47
CA PHE A 33 0.97 -1.84 2.14
C PHE A 33 -0.19 -0.87 1.96
N LEU A 34 0.12 0.32 1.47
CA LEU A 34 -0.82 1.41 1.27
C LEU A 34 -0.70 1.90 -0.17
N ARG A 35 -1.81 1.90 -0.90
CA ARG A 35 -1.92 2.41 -2.27
C ARG A 35 -2.64 3.75 -2.20
N ILE A 36 -2.10 4.78 -2.83
CA ILE A 36 -2.78 6.07 -2.97
C ILE A 36 -3.27 6.18 -4.40
N GLN A 37 -4.58 6.35 -4.58
CA GLN A 37 -5.22 6.48 -5.89
C GLN A 37 -5.92 7.83 -6.01
N GLU A 38 -5.89 8.44 -7.18
CA GLU A 38 -6.63 9.69 -7.43
C GLU A 38 -8.13 9.43 -7.66
N MET A 39 -8.47 8.26 -8.21
CA MET A 39 -9.86 7.89 -8.51
C MET A 39 -10.11 6.43 -8.08
N MET A 40 -11.23 6.21 -7.40
CA MET A 40 -11.69 4.85 -7.09
C MET A 40 -12.35 4.27 -8.35
N GLU A 41 -11.61 3.46 -9.11
CA GLU A 41 -12.17 2.72 -10.24
C GLU A 41 -13.15 1.65 -9.74
N THR A 42 -14.45 1.89 -9.90
CA THR A 42 -15.52 0.93 -9.55
C THR A 42 -15.77 0.05 -10.77
N THR A 43 -15.03 -1.05 -10.91
CA THR A 43 -15.29 -2.01 -11.98
C THR A 43 -16.44 -2.93 -11.56
N GLY A 44 -17.62 -2.62 -12.10
CA GLY A 44 -18.84 -3.39 -11.92
C GLY A 44 -18.75 -4.74 -12.61
N THR A 45 -18.18 -5.75 -11.93
CA THR A 45 -18.56 -7.17 -11.95
C THR A 45 -17.60 -7.93 -11.04
N PHE A 46 -17.98 -8.12 -9.77
CA PHE A 46 -17.25 -8.87 -8.74
C PHE A 46 -17.15 -10.39 -9.01
N LYS A 47 -16.82 -10.82 -10.24
CA LYS A 47 -16.68 -12.24 -10.60
C LYS A 47 -15.26 -12.55 -11.07
N LEU A 48 -14.52 -13.17 -10.15
CA LEU A 48 -13.32 -13.99 -10.34
C LEU A 48 -12.14 -13.34 -11.10
N GLN A 49 -11.46 -12.40 -10.45
CA GLN A 49 -10.05 -12.05 -10.72
C GLN A 49 -9.12 -12.34 -9.52
N LYS A 50 -9.50 -13.25 -8.61
CA LYS A 50 -8.68 -13.60 -7.42
C LYS A 50 -7.26 -14.08 -7.79
N PHE A 51 -7.07 -14.70 -8.94
CA PHE A 51 -5.78 -15.26 -9.35
C PHE A 51 -4.85 -14.21 -9.96
N GLN A 52 -5.35 -13.37 -10.87
CA GLN A 52 -4.57 -12.25 -11.43
C GLN A 52 -4.23 -11.23 -10.35
N LEU A 53 -5.14 -10.83 -9.47
CA LEU A 53 -4.83 -9.92 -8.35
C LEU A 53 -3.76 -10.49 -7.38
N MET A 54 -3.66 -11.82 -7.26
CA MET A 54 -2.60 -12.50 -6.51
C MET A 54 -1.25 -12.49 -7.27
N GLU A 55 -1.27 -12.68 -8.59
CA GLU A 55 -0.10 -12.59 -9.48
C GLU A 55 0.38 -11.15 -9.76
N GLU A 56 -0.51 -10.18 -9.68
CA GLU A 56 -0.17 -8.76 -9.78
C GLU A 56 0.41 -8.24 -8.47
N GLY A 57 -0.10 -8.73 -7.33
CA GLY A 57 0.43 -8.44 -6.00
C GLY A 57 0.51 -6.94 -5.72
N PHE A 58 1.54 -6.54 -4.96
CA PHE A 58 1.90 -5.13 -4.71
C PHE A 58 3.00 -4.67 -5.68
N SER A 59 3.01 -5.17 -6.91
CA SER A 59 4.10 -4.89 -7.87
C SER A 59 4.09 -3.43 -8.33
N PRO A 60 5.16 -2.65 -8.10
CA PRO A 60 5.29 -1.29 -8.62
C PRO A 60 5.48 -1.23 -10.14
N LEU A 61 5.53 -2.39 -10.82
CA LEU A 61 5.59 -2.52 -12.28
C LEU A 61 4.21 -2.60 -12.94
N LYS A 62 3.20 -3.08 -12.20
CA LYS A 62 1.84 -3.30 -12.70
C LYS A 62 0.87 -2.23 -12.21
N ILE A 63 1.15 -1.66 -11.04
CA ILE A 63 0.37 -0.58 -10.45
C ILE A 63 1.07 0.74 -10.78
N SER A 64 0.44 1.57 -11.61
CA SER A 64 0.91 2.94 -11.89
C SER A 64 0.71 3.89 -10.72
N ASP A 65 -0.19 3.54 -9.79
CA ASP A 65 -0.44 4.35 -8.60
C ASP A 65 0.74 4.30 -7.62
N PRO A 66 0.98 5.39 -6.88
CA PRO A 66 1.99 5.41 -5.83
C PRO A 66 1.65 4.41 -4.71
N LEU A 67 2.55 3.44 -4.55
CA LEU A 67 2.51 2.42 -3.51
C LEU A 67 3.47 2.78 -2.38
N TYR A 68 3.08 2.46 -1.16
CA TYR A 68 3.85 2.69 0.04
C TYR A 68 3.88 1.46 0.92
N PHE A 69 4.98 1.29 1.63
CA PHE A 69 5.24 0.22 2.57
C PHE A 69 5.38 0.79 3.99
N MET A 70 4.78 0.12 4.96
CA MET A 70 4.86 0.50 6.37
C MET A 70 6.23 0.13 6.94
N ASP A 71 7.05 1.14 7.21
CA ASP A 71 8.35 0.97 7.85
C ASP A 71 8.23 1.29 9.35
N ASN A 72 8.26 0.23 10.16
CA ASN A 72 8.19 0.36 11.63
C ASN A 72 9.46 1.01 12.23
N LEU A 73 10.61 0.91 11.55
CA LEU A 73 11.87 1.51 12.01
C LEU A 73 11.83 3.03 11.84
N LYS A 74 11.32 3.48 10.68
CA LYS A 74 11.13 4.90 10.37
C LYS A 74 9.82 5.46 10.91
N LYS A 75 8.94 4.62 11.44
CA LYS A 75 7.58 4.97 11.91
C LYS A 75 6.80 5.76 10.86
N SER A 76 6.90 5.35 9.61
CA SER A 76 6.30 6.06 8.48
C SER A 76 6.03 5.11 7.31
N TYR A 77 5.19 5.55 6.38
CA TYR A 77 5.02 4.86 5.11
C TYR A 77 6.07 5.36 4.11
N VAL A 78 6.92 4.45 3.63
CA VAL A 78 7.96 4.74 2.64
C VAL A 78 7.51 4.34 1.24
N PRO A 79 7.87 5.08 0.19
CA PRO A 79 7.51 4.71 -1.18
C PRO A 79 8.09 3.33 -1.52
N LEU A 80 7.24 2.48 -2.08
CA LEU A 80 7.60 1.14 -2.52
C LEU A 80 8.32 1.25 -3.87
N THR A 81 9.63 1.43 -3.83
CA THR A 81 10.46 1.41 -5.03
C THR A 81 10.66 -0.02 -5.55
N LYS A 82 11.07 -0.18 -6.81
CA LYS A 82 11.40 -1.50 -7.38
C LYS A 82 12.45 -2.24 -6.55
N GLU A 83 13.42 -1.52 -5.99
CA GLU A 83 14.44 -2.10 -5.12
C GLU A 83 13.84 -2.64 -3.82
N LEU A 84 12.99 -1.85 -3.14
CA LEU A 84 12.34 -2.29 -1.91
C LEU A 84 11.38 -3.47 -2.18
N TYR A 85 10.64 -3.40 -3.28
CA TYR A 85 9.81 -4.51 -3.76
C TYR A 85 10.65 -5.79 -3.95
N ASN A 86 11.77 -5.70 -4.67
CA ASN A 86 12.67 -6.84 -4.84
C ASN A 86 13.20 -7.36 -3.52
N GLN A 87 13.55 -6.49 -2.55
CA GLN A 87 13.98 -6.94 -1.23
C GLN A 87 12.88 -7.68 -0.45
N ILE A 88 11.63 -7.24 -0.58
CA ILE A 88 10.47 -7.91 0.03
C ILE A 88 10.23 -9.27 -0.63
N VAL A 89 10.23 -9.33 -1.98
CA VAL A 89 10.04 -10.57 -2.74
C VAL A 89 11.16 -11.58 -2.49
N LEU A 90 12.40 -11.10 -2.36
CA LEU A 90 13.57 -11.91 -1.99
C LEU A 90 13.56 -12.34 -0.51
N GLY A 91 12.56 -11.95 0.28
CA GLY A 91 12.44 -12.29 1.70
C GLY A 91 13.46 -11.60 2.60
N LYS A 92 14.16 -10.57 2.12
CA LYS A 92 15.14 -9.81 2.90
C LYS A 92 14.48 -8.83 3.88
N VAL A 93 13.23 -8.44 3.60
CA VAL A 93 12.43 -7.57 4.47
C VAL A 93 11.45 -8.41 5.27
N LYS A 94 11.46 -8.25 6.60
CA LYS A 94 10.55 -8.95 7.52
C LYS A 94 9.16 -8.32 7.45
N LEU A 95 8.21 -9.07 6.90
CA LEU A 95 6.79 -8.70 6.78
C LEU A 95 5.96 -8.99 8.04
#